data_AF-A0A5N5L644-F1
#
_entry.id   AF-A0A5N5L644-F1
#
_cell.length_a   1.000
_cell.length_b   1.000
_cell.length_c   1.000
_cell.angle_alpha   90.00
_cell.angle_beta   90.00
_cell.angle_gamma   90.00
#
_symmetry.space_group_name_H-M   'P 1'
#
loop_
_entity.id
_entity.type
_entity.pdbx_description
1 polymer ?
#
loop_
_entity_poly.entity_id
_entity_poly.type
_entity_poly.pdbx_seq_one_letter_code
_entity_poly.pdbx_strand_id
1 'polypeptide(L)'
;MMVLLNSEFSVEGRSRKINKVMKMAPYRHNYVENSKEWQPLLGSLSGDVEQAGKCKCFNLLSGKICKSLNDFQEFAVRAWEMGRSDPKKVIFAIKMGLALSIVSLLIFWKGSNEEISQYSIWAILTVIVMFEYSIGATLIKGFNRVLGTVCAGILAFFCAELSILAGDQREEVLIVASIFIAGFFSSYLRLYPTMAPYEYGFRVFILTYCILMVAGNRTREYNTAVLTRLVLIAVGAGVCFVVNVFIYPIWAGDALHGLVAKNFMDLAISLEGCVNGYLKCVEYERVPSKILTFQAYDDPLYNGYRSVLESTKREDSLFGFAIWEPPHGRFRMFNYPWKNYVKMSGALRHSAFMVMALHGCILSEIQAPAERRQVFRSELQRVGAEGANVLRELGSKVDKMEKLSPGDILKEVHEAAGQLQKKIDERSYLLVNSKSWEISRDPQVFQELENLKENENIKLGFKSASEAVLDIRSLTLSTPTLPPKDSQDNLLAKQASWPSLDAGTGIEQSERRTYESASALSLAMFASLLIEFSARLQNVVESFEELSEKANFVEPIMNSATVKKKAGFWIILSRCCGLQD
;
A
#
# COMPACT_ATOMS: atom_id res chain seq x y z
N MET A 1 27.32 -7.26 -60.05
CA MET A 1 28.51 -8.04 -60.47
C MET A 1 28.44 -9.39 -59.74
N MET A 2 27.83 -10.39 -60.40
CA MET A 2 28.36 -11.76 -60.64
C MET A 2 28.63 -12.58 -59.35
N VAL A 3 27.73 -13.47 -58.88
CA VAL A 3 27.32 -14.82 -59.35
C VAL A 3 28.39 -15.92 -59.10
N LEU A 4 27.98 -16.98 -58.36
CA LEU A 4 28.21 -18.45 -58.50
C LEU A 4 28.64 -19.14 -57.17
N LEU A 5 27.77 -20.00 -56.58
CA LEU A 5 27.77 -21.50 -56.54
C LEU A 5 28.85 -22.10 -55.59
N ASN A 6 28.72 -23.20 -54.84
CA ASN A 6 27.77 -24.32 -54.74
C ASN A 6 28.12 -25.20 -53.49
N SER A 7 27.15 -25.99 -53.00
CA SER A 7 27.24 -27.38 -52.46
C SER A 7 26.11 -27.60 -51.43
N GLU A 8 24.95 -28.14 -51.81
CA GLU A 8 24.60 -29.57 -51.95
C GLU A 8 24.88 -30.42 -50.69
N PHE A 9 23.80 -30.82 -50.00
CA PHE A 9 23.58 -32.23 -49.65
C PHE A 9 22.08 -32.54 -49.70
N SER A 10 21.75 -33.54 -50.51
CA SER A 10 20.42 -34.05 -50.83
C SER A 10 20.07 -35.23 -49.93
N VAL A 11 18.83 -35.27 -49.43
CA VAL A 11 18.06 -36.53 -49.25
C VAL A 11 16.57 -36.25 -49.54
N GLU A 12 16.17 -36.59 -50.75
CA GLU A 12 14.78 -36.83 -51.20
C GLU A 12 14.33 -38.23 -50.71
N GLY A 13 13.10 -38.57 -50.35
CA GLY A 13 11.80 -37.92 -50.30
C GLY A 13 10.73 -38.99 -50.03
N ARG A 14 9.54 -38.63 -49.52
CA ARG A 14 8.24 -39.22 -49.95
C ARG A 14 7.05 -38.43 -49.40
N SER A 15 6.19 -38.00 -50.31
CA SER A 15 4.96 -37.23 -50.11
C SER A 15 3.75 -38.09 -49.70
N ARG A 16 2.88 -37.56 -48.82
CA ARG A 16 1.42 -37.74 -48.94
C ARG A 16 0.60 -36.71 -48.13
N LYS A 17 -0.52 -36.32 -48.72
CA LYS A 17 -1.44 -35.20 -48.47
C LYS A 17 -2.40 -35.37 -47.27
N ILE A 18 -2.72 -34.22 -46.65
CA ILE A 18 -4.05 -33.69 -46.22
C ILE A 18 -4.89 -34.51 -45.22
N ASN A 19 -5.07 -33.98 -43.99
CA ASN A 19 -6.38 -33.49 -43.51
C ASN A 19 -6.31 -32.74 -42.15
N LYS A 20 -6.64 -31.44 -42.21
CA LYS A 20 -7.53 -30.65 -41.33
C LYS A 20 -7.63 -31.04 -39.85
N VAL A 21 -6.95 -30.29 -38.98
CA VAL A 21 -7.28 -30.20 -37.54
C VAL A 21 -7.82 -28.80 -37.23
N MET A 22 -9.04 -28.79 -36.71
CA MET A 22 -9.81 -27.65 -36.25
C MET A 22 -9.21 -27.08 -34.95
N LYS A 23 -8.77 -25.82 -34.98
CA LYS A 23 -8.47 -25.03 -33.78
C LYS A 23 -9.40 -23.83 -33.74
N MET A 24 -10.30 -23.86 -32.76
CA MET A 24 -11.15 -22.74 -32.35
C MET A 24 -10.28 -21.59 -31.81
N ALA A 25 -10.50 -20.40 -32.35
CA ALA A 25 -9.99 -19.13 -31.83
C ALA A 25 -11.04 -18.47 -30.91
N PRO A 26 -10.65 -17.78 -29.84
CA PRO A 26 -11.57 -16.93 -29.10
C PRO A 26 -11.70 -15.55 -29.77
N TYR A 27 -12.95 -15.19 -30.03
CA TYR A 27 -13.44 -13.91 -30.54
C TYR A 27 -13.02 -12.73 -29.66
N ARG A 28 -12.44 -11.68 -30.27
CA ARG A 28 -12.36 -10.33 -29.70
C ARG A 28 -13.15 -9.39 -30.62
N HIS A 29 -14.21 -8.80 -30.09
CA HIS A 29 -15.07 -7.86 -30.81
C HIS A 29 -14.32 -6.55 -31.10
N ASN A 30 -14.24 -6.19 -32.38
CA ASN A 30 -13.95 -4.83 -32.84
C ASN A 30 -15.21 -3.97 -32.69
N TYR A 31 -15.11 -2.84 -32.00
CA TYR A 31 -16.01 -1.70 -32.13
C TYR A 31 -15.14 -0.43 -32.19
N VAL A 32 -14.64 -0.13 -33.38
CA VAL A 32 -14.17 1.21 -33.76
C VAL A 32 -14.80 1.53 -35.11
N GLU A 33 -16.10 1.79 -35.08
CA GLU A 33 -16.80 2.39 -36.20
C GLU A 33 -18.00 3.15 -35.64
N ASN A 34 -17.77 4.41 -35.26
CA ASN A 34 -18.78 5.47 -35.11
C ASN A 34 -18.15 6.83 -34.72
N SER A 35 -17.05 7.23 -35.39
CA SER A 35 -16.52 8.60 -35.27
C SER A 35 -16.46 9.36 -36.59
N LYS A 36 -17.16 8.88 -37.63
CA LYS A 36 -17.13 9.46 -38.98
C LYS A 36 -18.20 10.52 -39.26
N GLU A 37 -19.04 10.90 -38.29
CA GLU A 37 -20.16 11.82 -38.55
C GLU A 37 -19.91 13.32 -38.27
N TRP A 38 -18.73 13.73 -37.77
CA TRP A 38 -18.45 15.16 -37.51
C TRP A 38 -17.51 15.84 -38.52
N GLN A 39 -17.18 15.18 -39.64
CA GLN A 39 -16.27 15.73 -40.66
C GLN A 39 -16.88 16.54 -41.83
N PRO A 40 -18.20 16.68 -42.07
CA PRO A 40 -18.64 17.45 -43.26
C PRO A 40 -18.67 18.98 -43.10
N LEU A 41 -18.54 19.53 -41.89
CA LEU A 41 -18.77 20.97 -41.66
C LEU A 41 -17.54 21.90 -41.84
N LEU A 42 -16.36 21.35 -42.16
CA LEU A 42 -15.14 22.15 -42.41
C LEU A 42 -14.71 22.19 -43.89
N GLY A 43 -15.49 21.59 -44.79
CA GLY A 43 -15.13 21.45 -46.22
C GLY A 43 -15.54 22.59 -47.15
N SER A 44 -16.16 23.66 -46.65
CA SER A 44 -16.81 24.68 -47.50
C SER A 44 -16.11 26.05 -47.56
N LEU A 45 -14.87 26.19 -47.07
CA LEU A 45 -14.15 27.48 -47.05
C LEU A 45 -12.72 27.38 -47.59
N SER A 46 -12.51 26.58 -48.64
CA SER A 46 -11.26 26.57 -49.40
C SER A 46 -11.54 26.85 -50.87
N GLY A 47 -12.05 28.04 -51.15
CA GLY A 47 -11.98 28.66 -52.47
C GLY A 47 -10.83 29.67 -52.50
N ASP A 48 -9.85 29.39 -53.38
CA ASP A 48 -8.91 30.31 -54.04
C ASP A 48 -8.44 31.56 -53.28
N VAL A 49 -7.20 31.53 -52.75
CA VAL A 49 -6.24 32.64 -52.91
C VAL A 49 -4.82 32.08 -52.88
N GLU A 50 -4.15 32.12 -54.02
CA GLU A 50 -2.70 31.96 -54.16
C GLU A 50 -1.97 33.29 -53.85
N GLN A 51 -0.77 33.19 -53.27
CA GLN A 51 0.26 34.22 -53.08
C GLN A 51 0.00 35.39 -52.11
N ALA A 52 0.67 35.34 -50.94
CA ALA A 52 1.61 36.36 -50.46
C ALA A 52 2.19 35.94 -49.10
N GLY A 53 3.48 36.24 -48.87
CA GLY A 53 4.28 35.74 -47.75
C GLY A 53 3.61 35.80 -46.37
N LYS A 54 3.30 34.63 -45.80
CA LYS A 54 2.88 34.47 -44.41
C LYS A 54 3.88 33.59 -43.65
N CYS A 55 4.79 34.29 -42.97
CA CYS A 55 5.42 33.96 -41.70
C CYS A 55 5.64 32.46 -41.36
N LYS A 56 6.89 31.98 -41.42
CA LYS A 56 7.34 30.71 -40.77
C LYS A 56 6.95 30.62 -39.28
N CYS A 57 6.71 31.76 -38.62
CA CYS A 57 6.20 31.82 -37.25
C CYS A 57 4.79 31.22 -37.09
N PHE A 58 3.90 31.35 -38.10
CA PHE A 58 2.53 30.86 -38.02
C PHE A 58 2.44 29.33 -38.06
N ASN A 59 3.29 28.67 -38.87
CA ASN A 59 3.36 27.21 -38.91
C ASN A 59 3.92 26.62 -37.60
N LEU A 60 4.83 27.35 -36.94
CA LEU A 60 5.42 26.93 -35.66
C LEU A 60 4.46 27.15 -34.49
N LEU A 61 3.65 28.21 -34.52
CA LEU A 61 2.57 28.47 -33.57
C LEU A 61 1.41 27.48 -33.77
N SER A 62 1.02 27.21 -35.02
CA SER A 62 -0.01 26.23 -35.37
C SER A 62 0.38 24.82 -34.95
N GLY A 63 1.64 24.42 -35.13
CA GLY A 63 2.13 23.12 -34.66
C GLY A 63 2.09 22.98 -33.14
N LYS A 64 2.40 24.05 -32.39
CA LYS A 64 2.27 24.08 -30.92
C LYS A 64 0.82 24.03 -30.46
N ILE A 65 -0.09 24.72 -31.16
CA ILE A 65 -1.53 24.69 -30.87
C ILE A 65 -2.10 23.30 -31.15
N CYS A 66 -1.79 22.68 -32.29
CA CYS A 66 -2.25 21.31 -32.60
C CYS A 66 -1.71 20.29 -31.58
N LYS A 67 -0.45 20.43 -31.15
CA LYS A 67 0.11 19.59 -30.09
C LYS A 67 -0.64 19.80 -28.76
N SER A 68 -0.88 21.05 -28.36
CA SER A 68 -1.64 21.37 -27.17
C SER A 68 -3.09 20.86 -27.22
N LEU A 69 -3.72 20.85 -28.40
CA LEU A 69 -5.06 20.31 -28.59
C LEU A 69 -5.08 18.77 -28.50
N ASN A 70 -4.08 18.10 -29.07
CA ASN A 70 -3.93 16.64 -28.91
C ASN A 70 -3.65 16.25 -27.46
N ASP A 71 -2.79 17.00 -26.77
CA ASP A 71 -2.50 16.80 -25.34
C ASP A 71 -3.78 17.04 -24.50
N PHE A 72 -4.59 18.04 -24.85
CA PHE A 72 -5.88 18.30 -24.21
C PHE A 72 -6.91 17.20 -24.51
N GLN A 73 -6.92 16.66 -25.73
CA GLN A 73 -7.78 15.54 -26.09
C GLN A 73 -7.39 14.27 -25.31
N GLU A 74 -6.10 13.97 -25.18
CA GLU A 74 -5.61 12.86 -24.37
C GLU A 74 -5.98 13.05 -22.89
N PHE A 75 -5.81 14.27 -22.36
CA PHE A 75 -6.25 14.62 -21.02
C PHE A 75 -7.76 14.45 -20.85
N ALA A 76 -8.56 14.88 -21.82
CA ALA A 76 -10.01 14.75 -21.78
C ALA A 76 -10.45 13.28 -21.82
N VAL A 77 -9.79 12.43 -22.62
CA VAL A 77 -10.04 10.98 -22.63
C VAL A 77 -9.71 10.37 -21.27
N ARG A 78 -8.55 10.70 -20.68
CA ARG A 78 -8.18 10.22 -19.33
C ARG A 78 -9.13 10.73 -18.25
N ALA A 79 -9.58 11.98 -18.32
CA ALA A 79 -10.56 12.55 -17.40
C ALA A 79 -11.92 11.85 -17.54
N TRP A 80 -12.33 11.54 -18.76
CA TRP A 80 -13.54 10.77 -19.05
C TRP A 80 -13.44 9.33 -18.52
N GLU A 81 -12.32 8.65 -18.75
CA GLU A 81 -12.04 7.32 -18.19
C GLU A 81 -12.02 7.34 -16.66
N MET A 82 -11.47 8.39 -16.05
CA MET A 82 -11.45 8.59 -14.60
C MET A 82 -12.88 8.71 -14.03
N GLY A 83 -13.75 9.46 -14.71
CA GLY A 83 -15.15 9.60 -14.30
C GLY A 83 -15.97 8.33 -14.51
N ARG A 84 -15.70 7.58 -15.59
CA ARG A 84 -16.36 6.30 -15.89
C ARG A 84 -15.94 5.18 -14.93
N SER A 85 -14.66 5.16 -14.53
CA SER A 85 -14.10 4.13 -13.66
C SER A 85 -14.52 4.31 -12.21
N ASP A 86 -14.68 5.56 -11.75
CA ASP A 86 -15.13 5.86 -10.39
C ASP A 86 -16.16 7.00 -10.38
N PRO A 87 -17.47 6.68 -10.47
CA PRO A 87 -18.53 7.68 -10.54
C PRO A 87 -18.59 8.58 -9.29
N LYS A 88 -18.03 8.13 -8.15
CA LYS A 88 -17.99 8.93 -6.92
C LYS A 88 -17.13 10.19 -7.08
N LYS A 89 -16.11 10.16 -7.94
CA LYS A 89 -15.26 11.32 -8.24
C LYS A 89 -16.02 12.41 -9.00
N VAL A 90 -16.88 12.02 -9.94
CA VAL A 90 -17.76 12.95 -10.67
C VAL A 90 -18.78 13.56 -9.72
N ILE A 91 -19.42 12.72 -8.89
CA ILE A 91 -20.36 13.17 -7.86
C ILE A 91 -19.69 14.19 -6.94
N PHE A 92 -18.47 13.91 -6.46
CA PHE A 92 -17.70 14.86 -5.64
C PHE A 92 -17.47 16.20 -6.35
N ALA A 93 -17.04 16.20 -7.61
CA ALA A 93 -16.79 17.43 -8.37
C ALA A 93 -18.08 18.27 -8.53
N ILE A 94 -19.21 17.62 -8.79
CA ILE A 94 -20.52 18.30 -8.87
C ILE A 94 -20.89 18.92 -7.52
N LYS A 95 -20.70 18.20 -6.42
CA LYS A 95 -20.98 18.74 -5.08
C LYS A 95 -20.11 19.95 -4.75
N MET A 96 -18.81 19.88 -5.06
CA MET A 96 -17.89 20.99 -4.86
C MET A 96 -18.34 22.24 -5.63
N GLY A 97 -18.70 22.07 -6.91
CA GLY A 97 -19.24 23.14 -7.74
C GLY A 97 -20.56 23.71 -7.19
N LEU A 98 -21.44 22.85 -6.67
CA LEU A 98 -22.69 23.27 -6.05
C LEU A 98 -22.45 24.06 -4.74
N ALA A 99 -21.55 23.59 -3.87
CA ALA A 99 -21.20 24.29 -2.64
C ALA A 99 -20.62 25.68 -2.92
N LEU A 100 -19.74 25.80 -3.92
CA LEU A 100 -19.23 27.11 -4.36
C LEU A 100 -20.33 27.99 -4.92
N SER A 101 -21.24 27.42 -5.72
CA SER A 101 -22.38 28.17 -6.29
C SER A 101 -23.27 28.73 -5.18
N ILE A 102 -23.63 27.91 -4.18
CA ILE A 102 -24.45 28.32 -3.03
C ILE A 102 -23.76 29.43 -2.22
N VAL A 103 -22.48 29.29 -1.89
CA VAL A 103 -21.76 30.34 -1.13
C VAL A 103 -21.55 31.60 -1.96
N SER A 104 -21.41 31.48 -3.29
CA SER A 104 -21.28 32.65 -4.17
C SER A 104 -22.58 33.45 -4.29
N LEU A 105 -23.74 32.85 -4.05
CA LEU A 105 -25.00 33.59 -3.95
C LEU A 105 -25.00 34.63 -2.81
N LEU A 106 -24.15 34.45 -1.78
CA LEU A 106 -23.96 35.45 -0.72
C LEU A 106 -23.43 36.79 -1.25
N ILE A 107 -22.68 36.78 -2.37
CA ILE A 107 -22.20 38.00 -3.02
C ILE A 107 -23.39 38.84 -3.55
N PHE A 108 -24.43 38.18 -4.04
CA PHE A 108 -25.62 38.84 -4.57
C PHE A 108 -26.63 39.22 -3.49
N TRP A 109 -26.39 38.84 -2.23
CA TRP A 109 -27.17 39.27 -1.06
C TRP A 109 -26.80 40.73 -0.68
N LYS A 110 -26.82 41.62 -1.67
CA LYS A 110 -26.38 43.01 -1.59
C LYS A 110 -27.40 43.93 -0.87
N GLY A 111 -28.59 43.42 -0.54
CA GLY A 111 -29.70 44.22 -0.02
C GLY A 111 -29.70 44.51 1.48
N SER A 112 -28.77 43.96 2.28
CA SER A 112 -28.86 44.08 3.75
C SER A 112 -27.63 44.64 4.47
N ASN A 113 -26.40 44.56 3.96
CA ASN A 113 -25.18 45.16 4.58
C ASN A 113 -24.01 45.18 3.57
N GLU A 114 -23.44 46.35 3.24
CA GLU A 114 -22.29 46.46 2.32
C GLU A 114 -21.04 45.72 2.83
N GLU A 115 -20.90 45.59 4.15
CA GLU A 115 -19.79 44.89 4.81
C GLU A 115 -19.76 43.40 4.47
N ILE A 116 -20.92 42.72 4.37
CA ILE A 116 -20.99 41.28 4.08
C ILE A 116 -20.45 40.95 2.69
N SER A 117 -20.68 41.84 1.72
CA SER A 117 -20.17 41.67 0.35
C SER A 117 -18.64 41.73 0.30
N GLN A 118 -18.01 42.59 1.09
CA GLN A 118 -16.55 42.74 1.10
C GLN A 118 -15.84 41.54 1.74
N TYR A 119 -16.47 40.90 2.72
CA TYR A 119 -15.88 39.76 3.43
C TYR A 119 -16.31 38.38 2.88
N SER A 120 -17.23 38.31 1.92
CA SER A 120 -17.72 37.06 1.29
C SER A 120 -16.60 36.17 0.70
N ILE A 121 -15.46 36.74 0.34
CA ILE A 121 -14.26 36.00 -0.10
C ILE A 121 -13.81 34.97 0.96
N TRP A 122 -13.94 35.29 2.25
CA TRP A 122 -13.56 34.38 3.33
C TRP A 122 -14.45 33.14 3.42
N ALA A 123 -15.74 33.28 3.12
CA ALA A 123 -16.66 32.15 3.07
C ALA A 123 -16.31 31.25 1.87
N ILE A 124 -16.06 31.83 0.69
CA ILE A 124 -15.66 31.08 -0.52
C ILE A 124 -14.34 30.34 -0.29
N LEU A 125 -13.33 31.02 0.26
CA LEU A 125 -12.04 30.41 0.59
C LEU A 125 -12.21 29.27 1.59
N THR A 126 -13.13 29.40 2.55
CA THR A 126 -13.44 28.36 3.52
C THR A 126 -13.99 27.12 2.83
N VAL A 127 -14.93 27.27 1.88
CA VAL A 127 -15.44 26.12 1.10
C VAL A 127 -14.34 25.44 0.31
N ILE A 128 -13.52 26.20 -0.42
CA ILE A 128 -12.43 25.64 -1.23
C ILE A 128 -11.45 24.82 -0.38
N VAL A 129 -11.12 25.30 0.81
CA VAL A 129 -10.07 24.68 1.64
C VAL A 129 -10.63 23.57 2.54
N MET A 130 -11.88 23.65 2.96
CA MET A 130 -12.49 22.65 3.85
C MET A 130 -13.14 21.48 3.12
N PHE A 131 -13.68 21.71 1.92
CA PHE A 131 -14.47 20.71 1.23
C PHE A 131 -13.56 19.59 0.70
N GLU A 132 -13.70 18.42 1.29
CA GLU A 132 -12.87 17.25 1.00
C GLU A 132 -13.70 16.09 0.46
N TYR A 133 -13.00 15.09 -0.10
CA TYR A 133 -13.63 13.97 -0.79
C TYR A 133 -14.60 13.17 0.09
N SER A 134 -14.29 13.00 1.39
CA SER A 134 -15.16 12.32 2.35
C SER A 134 -15.74 13.29 3.38
N ILE A 135 -16.86 12.87 3.98
CA ILE A 135 -17.53 13.62 5.04
C ILE A 135 -16.62 13.73 6.27
N GLY A 136 -16.00 12.62 6.69
CA GLY A 136 -15.05 12.62 7.82
C GLY A 136 -13.88 13.58 7.61
N ALA A 137 -13.30 13.63 6.40
CA ALA A 137 -12.20 14.55 6.07
C ALA A 137 -12.64 16.02 6.13
N THR A 138 -13.85 16.32 5.63
CA THR A 138 -14.43 17.66 5.71
C THR A 138 -14.69 18.07 7.17
N LEU A 139 -15.17 17.14 8.00
CA LEU A 139 -15.45 17.37 9.42
C LEU A 139 -14.18 17.68 10.22
N ILE A 140 -13.13 16.85 10.14
CA ILE A 140 -11.88 17.12 10.86
C ILE A 140 -11.23 18.42 10.38
N LYS A 141 -11.23 18.71 9.06
CA LYS A 141 -10.70 19.97 8.55
C LYS A 141 -11.52 21.16 9.01
N GLY A 142 -12.85 21.05 9.01
CA GLY A 142 -13.75 22.09 9.53
C GLY A 142 -13.55 22.36 11.00
N PHE A 143 -13.46 21.30 11.81
CA PHE A 143 -13.15 21.42 13.23
C PHE A 143 -11.80 22.09 13.46
N ASN A 144 -10.75 21.65 12.77
CA ASN A 144 -9.42 22.25 12.82
C ASN A 144 -9.41 23.72 12.36
N ARG A 145 -10.23 24.09 11.37
CA ARG A 145 -10.39 25.47 10.91
C ARG A 145 -10.95 26.34 12.03
N VAL A 146 -12.08 25.92 12.60
CA VAL A 146 -12.78 26.66 13.65
C VAL A 146 -11.88 26.78 14.88
N LEU A 147 -11.29 25.67 15.34
CA LEU A 147 -10.39 25.65 16.49
C LEU A 147 -9.17 26.57 16.26
N GLY A 148 -8.50 26.45 15.12
CA GLY A 148 -7.35 27.27 14.78
C GLY A 148 -7.69 28.78 14.70
N THR A 149 -8.83 29.14 14.12
CA THR A 149 -9.26 30.55 14.03
C THR A 149 -9.71 31.10 15.38
N VAL A 150 -10.43 30.34 16.21
CA VAL A 150 -10.84 30.77 17.56
C VAL A 150 -9.61 30.96 18.46
N CYS A 151 -8.69 30.00 18.49
CA CYS A 151 -7.43 30.13 19.25
C CYS A 151 -6.62 31.35 18.79
N ALA A 152 -6.54 31.59 17.47
CA ALA A 152 -5.84 32.75 16.93
C ALA A 152 -6.53 34.07 17.31
N GLY A 153 -7.86 34.12 17.27
CA GLY A 153 -8.64 35.30 17.66
C GLY A 153 -8.47 35.65 19.13
N ILE A 154 -8.55 34.64 20.02
CA ILE A 154 -8.35 34.82 21.46
C ILE A 154 -6.93 35.33 21.74
N LEU A 155 -5.92 34.68 21.16
CA LEU A 155 -4.53 35.09 21.37
C LEU A 155 -4.26 36.49 20.80
N ALA A 156 -4.81 36.81 19.62
CA ALA A 156 -4.66 38.13 19.01
C ALA A 156 -5.28 39.22 19.88
N PHE A 157 -6.45 38.97 20.47
CA PHE A 157 -7.09 39.89 21.40
C PHE A 157 -6.19 40.18 22.62
N PHE A 158 -5.68 39.12 23.29
CA PHE A 158 -4.78 39.30 24.42
C PHE A 158 -3.49 40.04 24.05
N CYS A 159 -2.88 39.71 22.91
CA CYS A 159 -1.67 40.38 22.45
C CYS A 159 -1.92 41.85 22.06
N ALA A 160 -3.09 42.17 21.48
CA ALA A 160 -3.47 43.55 21.15
C ALA A 160 -3.65 44.40 22.42
N GLU A 161 -4.38 43.90 23.41
CA GLU A 161 -4.56 44.58 24.70
C GLU A 161 -3.22 44.80 25.42
N LEU A 162 -2.34 43.80 25.42
CA LEU A 162 -0.98 43.92 25.98
C LEU A 162 -0.13 44.96 25.23
N SER A 163 -0.33 45.09 23.92
CA SER A 163 0.41 46.05 23.08
C SER A 163 -0.01 47.49 23.38
N ILE A 164 -1.32 47.73 23.53
CA ILE A 164 -1.89 49.04 23.91
C ILE A 164 -1.41 49.45 25.31
N LEU A 165 -1.40 48.52 26.27
CA LEU A 165 -0.92 48.80 27.63
C LEU A 165 0.58 49.15 27.70
N ALA A 166 1.39 48.72 26.72
CA ALA A 166 2.82 48.95 26.69
C ALA A 166 3.24 50.31 26.10
N GLY A 167 2.29 51.06 25.52
CA GLY A 167 2.47 52.39 24.94
C GLY A 167 3.04 52.41 23.51
N ASP A 168 2.75 53.50 22.79
CA ASP A 168 3.02 53.68 21.33
C ASP A 168 4.46 53.34 20.90
N GLN A 169 5.48 53.61 21.74
CA GLN A 169 6.88 53.38 21.36
C GLN A 169 7.27 51.90 21.32
N ARG A 170 6.52 51.01 21.98
CA ARG A 170 6.83 49.56 22.07
C ARG A 170 5.76 48.68 21.43
N GLU A 171 4.66 49.27 20.95
CA GLU A 171 3.53 48.57 20.35
C GLU A 171 3.98 47.66 19.19
N GLU A 172 4.66 48.23 18.18
CA GLU A 172 5.13 47.50 17.00
C GLU A 172 6.11 46.37 17.33
N VAL A 173 7.03 46.61 18.28
CA VAL A 173 8.02 45.61 18.71
C VAL A 173 7.33 44.42 19.38
N LEU A 174 6.32 44.67 20.21
CA LEU A 174 5.55 43.62 20.86
C LEU A 174 4.71 42.82 19.86
N ILE A 175 4.11 43.48 18.86
CA ILE A 175 3.39 42.80 17.79
C ILE A 175 4.33 41.86 17.03
N VAL A 176 5.49 42.34 16.60
CA VAL A 176 6.48 41.51 15.88
C VAL A 176 6.99 40.35 16.74
N ALA A 177 7.31 40.60 18.01
CA ALA A 177 7.74 39.57 18.94
C ALA A 177 6.64 38.50 19.16
N SER A 178 5.38 38.90 19.27
CA SER A 178 4.25 37.99 19.44
C SER A 178 4.03 37.10 18.21
N ILE A 179 4.17 37.63 16.99
CA ILE A 179 4.13 36.87 15.74
C ILE A 179 5.26 35.85 15.68
N PHE A 180 6.47 36.23 16.08
CA PHE A 180 7.60 35.32 16.14
C PHE A 180 7.35 34.17 17.13
N ILE A 181 6.88 34.48 18.35
CA ILE A 181 6.59 33.49 19.39
C ILE A 181 5.49 32.53 18.93
N ALA A 182 4.35 33.04 18.45
CA ALA A 182 3.24 32.22 17.96
C ALA A 182 3.66 31.34 16.77
N GLY A 183 4.44 31.90 15.84
CA GLY A 183 4.99 31.19 14.69
C GLY A 183 5.96 30.08 15.08
N PHE A 184 6.86 30.35 16.04
CA PHE A 184 7.82 29.37 16.56
C PHE A 184 7.11 28.20 17.22
N PHE A 185 6.23 28.47 18.20
CA PHE A 185 5.52 27.41 18.92
C PHE A 185 4.61 26.61 18.00
N SER A 186 3.85 27.26 17.13
CA SER A 186 2.97 26.55 16.21
C SER A 186 3.74 25.73 15.17
N SER A 187 4.91 26.19 14.73
CA SER A 187 5.76 25.41 13.80
C SER A 187 6.44 24.23 14.50
N TYR A 188 6.86 24.42 15.76
CA TYR A 188 7.48 23.37 16.56
C TYR A 188 6.49 22.28 16.96
N LEU A 189 5.32 22.65 17.48
CA LEU A 189 4.26 21.71 17.87
C LEU A 189 3.75 20.88 16.69
N ARG A 190 3.77 21.45 15.48
CA ARG A 190 3.41 20.75 14.25
C ARG A 190 4.34 19.59 13.90
N LEU A 191 5.61 19.62 14.33
CA LEU A 191 6.57 18.54 14.06
C LEU A 191 6.35 17.33 14.98
N TYR A 192 5.53 17.47 16.02
CA TYR A 192 5.27 16.38 16.96
C TYR A 192 4.26 15.38 16.35
N PRO A 193 4.58 14.07 16.28
CA PRO A 193 3.76 13.09 15.56
C PRO A 193 2.32 12.98 16.08
N THR A 194 2.10 13.17 17.37
CA THR A 194 0.75 13.17 17.98
C THR A 194 -0.13 14.33 17.48
N MET A 195 0.49 15.40 16.98
CA MET A 195 -0.21 16.59 16.46
C MET A 195 -0.50 16.50 14.95
N ALA A 196 -0.13 15.40 14.26
CA ALA A 196 -0.36 15.24 12.83
C ALA A 196 -1.83 15.47 12.38
N PRO A 197 -2.87 15.03 13.13
CA PRO A 197 -4.26 15.31 12.76
C PRO A 197 -4.62 16.81 12.78
N TYR A 198 -3.88 17.62 13.54
CA TYR A 198 -4.11 19.06 13.73
C TYR A 198 -3.21 19.94 12.84
N GLU A 199 -2.41 19.35 11.94
CA GLU A 199 -1.47 20.08 11.09
C GLU A 199 -2.14 21.24 10.34
N TYR A 200 -3.33 20.99 9.79
CA TYR A 200 -4.13 22.01 9.12
C TYR A 200 -4.56 23.13 10.08
N GLY A 201 -4.96 22.79 11.31
CA GLY A 201 -5.36 23.76 12.34
C GLY A 201 -4.23 24.72 12.71
N PHE A 202 -3.00 24.21 12.87
CA PHE A 202 -1.81 25.05 13.12
C PHE A 202 -1.51 26.01 11.96
N ARG A 203 -1.62 25.55 10.70
CA ARG A 203 -1.45 26.44 9.53
C ARG A 203 -2.49 27.55 9.50
N VAL A 204 -3.75 27.21 9.79
CA VAL A 204 -4.84 28.18 9.89
C VAL A 204 -4.63 29.15 11.05
N PHE A 205 -4.18 28.65 12.20
CA PHE A 205 -3.90 29.44 13.40
C PHE A 205 -2.86 30.51 13.11
N ILE A 206 -1.67 30.16 12.61
CA ILE A 206 -0.61 31.13 12.28
C ILE A 206 -1.13 32.15 11.26
N LEU A 207 -1.73 31.69 10.16
CA LEU A 207 -2.20 32.57 9.09
C LEU A 207 -3.28 33.53 9.61
N THR A 208 -4.20 33.04 10.44
CA THR A 208 -5.25 33.87 11.04
C THR A 208 -4.66 34.88 11.99
N TYR A 209 -3.75 34.45 12.87
CA TYR A 209 -3.11 35.29 13.86
C TYR A 209 -2.32 36.43 13.20
N CYS A 210 -1.48 36.13 12.20
CA CYS A 210 -0.75 37.16 11.47
C CYS A 210 -1.67 38.17 10.79
N ILE A 211 -2.76 37.71 10.15
CA ILE A 211 -3.73 38.60 9.51
C ILE A 211 -4.42 39.49 10.53
N LEU A 212 -4.83 38.95 11.68
CA LEU A 212 -5.50 39.73 12.73
C LEU A 212 -4.57 40.75 13.36
N MET A 213 -3.32 40.38 13.66
CA MET A 213 -2.33 41.31 14.23
C MET A 213 -1.99 42.44 13.26
N VAL A 214 -1.82 42.14 11.96
CA VAL A 214 -1.50 43.16 10.94
C VAL A 214 -2.71 44.03 10.59
N ALA A 215 -3.89 43.43 10.43
CA ALA A 215 -5.10 44.17 10.11
C ALA A 215 -5.54 45.05 11.29
N GLY A 216 -5.54 44.51 12.51
CA GLY A 216 -5.97 45.24 13.69
C GLY A 216 -5.05 46.40 14.05
N ASN A 217 -3.74 46.33 13.75
CA ASN A 217 -2.85 47.50 13.90
C ASN A 217 -3.27 48.67 12.98
N ARG A 218 -3.87 48.38 11.81
CA ARG A 218 -4.30 49.41 10.85
C ARG A 218 -5.68 49.98 11.15
N THR A 219 -6.62 49.15 11.57
CA THR A 219 -8.03 49.54 11.76
C THR A 219 -8.41 49.79 13.22
N ARG A 220 -7.58 49.39 14.20
CA ARG A 220 -7.84 49.42 15.67
C ARG A 220 -9.13 48.75 16.16
N GLU A 221 -9.95 48.21 15.25
CA GLU A 221 -11.17 47.47 15.55
C GLU A 221 -10.95 45.94 15.46
N TYR A 222 -10.29 45.37 16.46
CA TYR A 222 -9.99 43.93 16.49
C TYR A 222 -11.26 43.08 16.63
N ASN A 223 -12.22 43.51 17.44
CA ASN A 223 -13.40 42.72 17.79
C ASN A 223 -14.34 42.48 16.59
N THR A 224 -14.65 43.53 15.83
CA THR A 224 -15.52 43.45 14.65
C THR A 224 -14.89 42.59 13.55
N ALA A 225 -13.58 42.72 13.33
CA ALA A 225 -12.85 41.91 12.36
C ALA A 225 -12.83 40.41 12.71
N VAL A 226 -12.64 40.07 13.99
CA VAL A 226 -12.64 38.68 14.48
C VAL A 226 -14.05 38.06 14.36
N LEU A 227 -15.08 38.76 14.84
CA LEU A 227 -16.45 38.26 14.81
C LEU A 227 -16.96 38.05 13.39
N THR A 228 -16.73 39.02 12.50
CA THR A 228 -17.13 38.92 11.08
C THR A 228 -16.50 37.71 10.41
N ARG A 229 -15.21 37.46 10.68
CA ARG A 229 -14.49 36.30 10.14
C ARG A 229 -15.02 34.97 10.67
N LEU A 230 -15.33 34.89 11.97
CA LEU A 230 -15.91 33.69 12.58
C LEU A 230 -17.28 33.35 11.97
N VAL A 231 -18.15 34.35 11.80
CA VAL A 231 -19.48 34.17 11.19
C VAL A 231 -19.36 33.66 9.76
N LEU A 232 -18.46 34.23 8.95
CA LEU A 232 -18.28 33.82 7.54
C LEU A 232 -17.68 32.43 7.41
N ILE A 233 -16.76 32.05 8.30
CA ILE A 233 -16.24 30.69 8.37
C ILE A 233 -17.36 29.72 8.76
N ALA A 234 -18.20 30.07 9.74
CA ALA A 234 -19.34 29.26 10.15
C ALA A 234 -20.34 29.07 9.01
N VAL A 235 -20.64 30.11 8.24
CA VAL A 235 -21.50 30.04 7.06
C VAL A 235 -20.90 29.14 5.98
N GLY A 236 -19.62 29.33 5.63
CA GLY A 236 -18.92 28.48 4.66
C GLY A 236 -18.87 27.01 5.09
N ALA A 237 -18.54 26.76 6.36
CA ALA A 237 -18.53 25.42 6.95
C ALA A 237 -19.92 24.77 6.96
N GLY A 238 -20.96 25.55 7.28
CA GLY A 238 -22.35 25.10 7.24
C GLY A 238 -22.76 24.66 5.84
N VAL A 239 -22.47 25.46 4.81
CA VAL A 239 -22.77 25.09 3.41
C VAL A 239 -21.99 23.84 2.99
N CYS A 240 -20.70 23.73 3.33
CA CYS A 240 -19.91 22.52 3.08
C CYS A 240 -20.58 21.28 3.69
N PHE A 241 -20.99 21.37 4.96
CA PHE A 241 -21.58 20.26 5.68
C PHE A 241 -22.94 19.85 5.09
N VAL A 242 -23.82 20.82 4.82
CA VAL A 242 -25.13 20.57 4.21
C VAL A 242 -24.97 19.87 2.87
N VAL A 243 -24.13 20.40 1.97
CA VAL A 243 -23.92 19.80 0.65
C VAL A 243 -23.32 18.40 0.76
N ASN A 244 -22.35 18.19 1.65
CA ASN A 244 -21.69 16.89 1.77
C ASN A 244 -22.56 15.78 2.38
N VAL A 245 -23.42 16.13 3.35
CA VAL A 245 -24.27 15.16 4.04
C VAL A 245 -25.53 14.84 3.25
N PHE A 246 -26.20 15.85 2.68
CA PHE A 246 -27.52 15.65 2.07
C PHE A 246 -27.46 15.20 0.61
N ILE A 247 -26.36 15.45 -0.10
CA ILE A 247 -26.21 15.06 -1.51
C ILE A 247 -25.24 13.88 -1.58
N TYR A 248 -25.72 12.68 -1.91
CA TYR A 248 -24.92 11.45 -2.12
C TYR A 248 -23.72 11.27 -1.17
N PRO A 249 -23.93 11.05 0.13
CA PRO A 249 -22.85 11.06 1.13
C PRO A 249 -21.74 10.06 0.79
N ILE A 250 -20.48 10.51 0.88
CA ILE A 250 -19.27 9.69 0.65
C ILE A 250 -18.57 9.48 1.99
N TRP A 251 -18.63 8.25 2.50
CA TRP A 251 -18.09 7.88 3.80
C TRP A 251 -16.69 7.27 3.69
N ALA A 252 -15.76 7.72 4.53
CA ALA A 252 -14.44 7.14 4.67
C ALA A 252 -14.49 5.77 5.36
N GLY A 253 -15.43 5.57 6.30
CA GLY A 253 -15.64 4.29 6.97
C GLY A 253 -15.98 3.15 6.00
N ASP A 254 -16.93 3.38 5.08
CA ASP A 254 -17.26 2.44 4.00
C ASP A 254 -16.04 2.12 3.12
N ALA A 255 -15.24 3.14 2.79
CA ALA A 255 -14.03 2.96 1.97
C ALA A 255 -12.94 2.16 2.70
N LEU A 256 -12.76 2.40 4.00
CA LEU A 256 -11.82 1.63 4.84
C LEU A 256 -12.25 0.17 4.92
N HIS A 257 -13.52 -0.07 5.20
CA HIS A 257 -14.10 -1.40 5.26
C HIS A 257 -13.90 -2.18 3.96
N GLY A 258 -14.27 -1.58 2.83
CA GLY A 258 -14.12 -2.20 1.52
C GLY A 258 -12.65 -2.42 1.13
N LEU A 259 -11.74 -1.50 1.51
CA LEU A 259 -10.31 -1.67 1.30
C LEU A 259 -9.76 -2.87 2.07
N VAL A 260 -10.13 -3.00 3.34
CA VAL A 260 -9.70 -4.12 4.17
C VAL A 260 -10.22 -5.45 3.63
N ALA A 261 -11.51 -5.55 3.31
CA ALA A 261 -12.08 -6.77 2.71
C ALA A 261 -11.40 -7.14 1.37
N LYS A 262 -11.12 -6.13 0.53
CA LYS A 262 -10.39 -6.32 -0.72
C LYS A 262 -8.96 -6.85 -0.49
N ASN A 263 -8.24 -6.31 0.49
CA ASN A 263 -6.88 -6.73 0.81
C ASN A 263 -6.81 -8.23 1.16
N PHE A 264 -7.81 -8.78 1.85
CA PHE A 264 -7.89 -10.23 2.12
C PHE A 264 -8.00 -11.04 0.83
N MET A 265 -8.87 -10.62 -0.09
CA MET A 265 -9.07 -11.29 -1.39
C MET A 265 -7.81 -11.21 -2.26
N ASP A 266 -7.20 -10.03 -2.33
CA ASP A 266 -5.98 -9.79 -3.11
C ASP A 266 -4.83 -10.65 -2.58
N LEU A 267 -4.68 -10.77 -1.24
CA LEU A 267 -3.66 -11.64 -0.66
C LEU A 267 -3.92 -13.13 -0.91
N ALA A 268 -5.18 -13.57 -0.85
CA ALA A 268 -5.56 -14.96 -1.13
C ALA A 268 -5.21 -15.37 -2.56
N ILE A 269 -5.51 -14.50 -3.54
CA ILE A 269 -5.18 -14.70 -4.95
C ILE A 269 -3.65 -14.76 -5.14
N SER A 270 -2.91 -13.83 -4.52
CA SER A 270 -1.45 -13.84 -4.57
C SER A 270 -0.83 -15.10 -3.97
N LEU A 271 -1.35 -15.59 -2.85
CA LEU A 271 -0.85 -16.82 -2.20
C LEU A 271 -0.99 -18.04 -3.12
N GLU A 272 -2.20 -18.31 -3.60
CA GLU A 272 -2.44 -19.44 -4.51
C GLU A 272 -1.62 -19.33 -5.78
N GLY A 273 -1.53 -18.12 -6.33
CA GLY A 273 -0.75 -17.90 -7.53
C GLY A 273 0.75 -18.06 -7.31
N CYS A 274 1.29 -17.67 -6.16
CA CYS A 274 2.69 -17.95 -5.82
C CYS A 274 2.95 -19.47 -5.76
N VAL A 275 2.09 -20.22 -5.07
CA VAL A 275 2.21 -21.68 -4.96
C VAL A 275 2.07 -22.35 -6.32
N ASN A 276 1.07 -21.97 -7.10
CA ASN A 276 0.87 -22.49 -8.45
C ASN A 276 2.01 -22.12 -9.39
N GLY A 277 2.53 -20.89 -9.32
CA GLY A 277 3.68 -20.43 -10.08
C GLY A 277 4.92 -21.25 -9.76
N TYR A 278 5.22 -21.40 -8.47
CA TYR A 278 6.35 -22.21 -7.99
C TYR A 278 6.28 -23.67 -8.44
N LEU A 279 5.09 -24.28 -8.49
CA LEU A 279 4.90 -25.67 -8.92
C LEU A 279 4.83 -25.85 -10.44
N LYS A 280 4.44 -24.79 -11.18
CA LYS A 280 4.28 -24.83 -12.64
C LYS A 280 5.53 -24.45 -13.41
N CYS A 281 6.56 -23.86 -12.81
CA CYS A 281 7.72 -23.31 -13.54
C CYS A 281 8.30 -24.29 -14.58
N VAL A 282 7.85 -24.11 -15.82
CA VAL A 282 8.62 -23.61 -16.96
C VAL A 282 9.98 -23.11 -16.47
N GLU A 283 11.02 -23.79 -16.88
CA GLU A 283 12.39 -23.30 -16.87
C GLU A 283 12.36 -21.84 -17.31
N TYR A 284 12.48 -20.90 -16.36
CA TYR A 284 12.74 -19.51 -16.72
C TYR A 284 14.04 -19.58 -17.50
N GLU A 285 13.93 -19.46 -18.82
CA GLU A 285 15.06 -19.22 -19.72
C GLU A 285 15.94 -18.20 -18.99
N ARG A 286 17.21 -18.55 -18.72
CA ARG A 286 18.14 -17.70 -17.96
C ARG A 286 18.13 -16.29 -18.56
N VAL A 287 17.26 -15.40 -18.07
CA VAL A 287 17.30 -14.01 -18.44
C VAL A 287 18.39 -13.43 -17.56
N PRO A 288 19.56 -13.06 -18.13
CA PRO A 288 20.62 -12.47 -17.35
C PRO A 288 20.09 -11.18 -16.76
N SER A 289 20.18 -11.03 -15.43
CA SER A 289 20.28 -9.76 -14.73
C SER A 289 19.43 -8.59 -15.30
N LYS A 290 18.11 -8.76 -15.32
CA LYS A 290 17.16 -7.61 -15.34
C LYS A 290 16.51 -7.35 -13.98
N ILE A 291 17.11 -7.85 -12.91
CA ILE A 291 16.73 -7.58 -11.50
C ILE A 291 16.92 -6.09 -11.13
N LEU A 292 17.60 -5.29 -11.96
CA LEU A 292 17.84 -3.86 -11.70
C LEU A 292 16.86 -2.89 -12.37
N THR A 293 15.89 -3.38 -13.14
CA THR A 293 14.74 -2.56 -13.50
C THR A 293 13.54 -3.12 -12.79
N PHE A 294 12.99 -2.31 -11.89
CA PHE A 294 11.65 -2.39 -11.29
C PHE A 294 10.56 -2.32 -12.38
N GLN A 295 10.72 -3.07 -13.47
CA GLN A 295 9.82 -3.14 -14.59
C GLN A 295 8.84 -4.23 -14.21
N ALA A 296 7.78 -3.80 -13.52
CA ALA A 296 6.62 -4.60 -13.22
C ALA A 296 6.16 -5.25 -14.54
N TYR A 297 6.42 -6.54 -14.68
CA TYR A 297 5.52 -7.35 -15.47
C TYR A 297 4.17 -7.20 -14.76
N ASP A 298 3.11 -6.85 -15.49
CA ASP A 298 1.74 -6.76 -14.98
C ASP A 298 1.23 -8.17 -14.61
N ASP A 299 1.95 -8.87 -13.74
CA ASP A 299 1.54 -10.13 -13.17
C ASP A 299 0.50 -9.82 -12.09
N PRO A 300 -0.76 -10.31 -12.24
CA PRO A 300 -1.79 -10.17 -11.21
C PRO A 300 -1.31 -10.62 -9.82
N LEU A 301 -0.34 -11.54 -9.74
CA LEU A 301 0.21 -12.05 -8.49
C LEU A 301 1.02 -11.01 -7.71
N TYR A 302 1.81 -10.21 -8.42
CA TYR A 302 2.63 -9.16 -7.83
C TYR A 302 1.76 -8.02 -7.30
N ASN A 303 0.70 -7.67 -8.04
CA ASN A 303 -0.18 -6.56 -7.68
C ASN A 303 -1.01 -6.84 -6.41
N GLY A 304 -1.40 -8.10 -6.16
CA GLY A 304 -2.23 -8.47 -5.01
C GLY A 304 -1.56 -8.17 -3.67
N TYR A 305 -0.49 -8.89 -3.31
CA TYR A 305 0.20 -8.67 -2.03
C TYR A 305 0.85 -7.28 -1.91
N ARG A 306 1.28 -6.67 -3.03
CA ARG A 306 1.85 -5.32 -3.03
C ARG A 306 0.81 -4.27 -2.63
N SER A 307 -0.42 -4.41 -3.12
CA SER A 307 -1.51 -3.50 -2.75
C SER A 307 -1.79 -3.49 -1.25
N VAL A 308 -1.67 -4.64 -0.59
CA VAL A 308 -1.83 -4.81 0.87
C VAL A 308 -0.68 -4.16 1.65
N LEU A 309 0.54 -4.16 1.11
CA LEU A 309 1.69 -3.55 1.77
C LEU A 309 1.70 -2.03 1.60
N GLU A 310 1.33 -1.54 0.42
CA GLU A 310 1.24 -0.11 0.10
C GLU A 310 -0.01 0.58 0.68
N SER A 311 -1.03 -0.17 1.11
CA SER A 311 -2.29 0.39 1.63
C SER A 311 -2.16 1.09 2.98
N THR A 312 -1.08 0.90 3.74
CA THR A 312 -0.89 1.44 5.10
C THR A 312 -1.24 2.93 5.22
N LYS A 313 -0.68 3.79 4.36
CA LYS A 313 -0.95 5.24 4.39
C LYS A 313 -2.41 5.57 4.07
N ARG A 314 -3.02 4.79 3.17
CA ARG A 314 -4.42 4.95 2.80
C ARG A 314 -5.34 4.50 3.94
N GLU A 315 -4.99 3.43 4.64
CA GLU A 315 -5.72 2.93 5.82
C GLU A 315 -5.66 3.94 6.96
N ASP A 316 -4.48 4.47 7.29
CA ASP A 316 -4.29 5.43 8.37
C ASP A 316 -5.07 6.74 8.11
N SER A 317 -5.04 7.24 6.86
CA SER A 317 -5.81 8.43 6.49
C SER A 317 -7.33 8.18 6.56
N LEU A 318 -7.81 7.06 6.01
CA LEU A 318 -9.23 6.71 6.08
C LEU A 318 -9.71 6.48 7.51
N PHE A 319 -8.90 5.84 8.36
CA PHE A 319 -9.14 5.67 9.79
C PHE A 319 -9.26 7.03 10.49
N GLY A 320 -8.31 7.94 10.24
CA GLY A 320 -8.33 9.29 10.78
C GLY A 320 -9.58 10.08 10.41
N PHE A 321 -10.15 9.83 9.23
CA PHE A 321 -11.41 10.44 8.80
C PHE A 321 -12.64 9.74 9.38
N ALA A 322 -12.64 8.40 9.42
CA ALA A 322 -13.78 7.60 9.86
C ALA A 322 -14.16 7.81 11.33
N ILE A 323 -13.20 8.16 12.20
CA ILE A 323 -13.47 8.51 13.61
C ILE A 323 -14.42 9.70 13.75
N TRP A 324 -14.37 10.66 12.82
CA TRP A 324 -15.17 11.88 12.86
C TRP A 324 -16.56 11.71 12.24
N GLU A 325 -16.84 10.56 11.63
CA GLU A 325 -18.10 10.33 10.94
C GLU A 325 -19.21 9.98 11.95
N PRO A 326 -20.40 10.60 11.83
CA PRO A 326 -21.56 10.15 12.60
C PRO A 326 -21.94 8.70 12.23
N PRO A 327 -22.69 8.00 13.11
CA PRO A 327 -23.21 6.68 12.79
C PRO A 327 -24.03 6.71 11.48
N HIS A 328 -23.70 5.83 10.54
CA HIS A 328 -24.25 5.87 9.18
C HIS A 328 -24.39 4.46 8.58
N GLY A 329 -25.32 4.31 7.63
CA GLY A 329 -25.45 3.10 6.83
C GLY A 329 -25.54 1.80 7.64
N ARG A 330 -24.54 0.93 7.46
CA ARG A 330 -24.35 -0.34 8.18
C ARG A 330 -23.62 -0.16 9.52
N PHE A 331 -22.94 0.96 9.73
CA PHE A 331 -22.16 1.31 10.91
C PHE A 331 -22.98 2.17 11.88
N ARG A 332 -24.01 1.57 12.50
CA ARG A 332 -25.01 2.30 13.31
C ARG A 332 -24.63 2.50 14.78
N MET A 333 -23.35 2.32 15.13
CA MET A 333 -22.87 2.42 16.51
C MET A 333 -22.09 3.72 16.72
N PHE A 334 -22.35 4.41 17.84
CA PHE A 334 -21.49 5.50 18.30
C PHE A 334 -20.12 4.94 18.70
N ASN A 335 -19.03 5.64 18.34
CA ASN A 335 -17.66 5.19 18.56
C ASN A 335 -17.39 3.79 17.98
N TYR A 336 -17.72 3.60 16.71
CA TYR A 336 -17.45 2.37 15.99
C TYR A 336 -15.94 2.01 16.01
N PRO A 337 -15.55 0.72 16.13
CA PRO A 337 -14.17 0.31 16.40
C PRO A 337 -13.27 0.34 15.15
N TRP A 338 -13.12 1.51 14.51
CA TRP A 338 -12.26 1.68 13.33
C TRP A 338 -10.80 1.30 13.58
N LYS A 339 -10.33 1.43 14.83
CA LYS A 339 -8.96 1.03 15.23
C LYS A 339 -8.73 -0.47 15.03
N ASN A 340 -9.76 -1.29 15.22
CA ASN A 340 -9.68 -2.73 15.04
C ASN A 340 -9.56 -3.13 13.57
N TYR A 341 -10.10 -2.33 12.63
CA TYR A 341 -9.85 -2.53 11.20
C TYR A 341 -8.37 -2.34 10.85
N VAL A 342 -7.73 -1.30 11.37
CA VAL A 342 -6.29 -1.05 11.14
C VAL A 342 -5.43 -2.13 11.83
N LYS A 343 -5.82 -2.58 13.03
CA LYS A 343 -5.15 -3.69 13.72
C LYS A 343 -5.21 -4.98 12.89
N MET A 344 -6.40 -5.34 12.39
CA MET A 344 -6.60 -6.51 11.55
C MET A 344 -5.81 -6.41 10.23
N SER A 345 -5.81 -5.25 9.58
CA SER A 345 -4.96 -5.01 8.40
C SER A 345 -3.46 -5.14 8.74
N GLY A 346 -3.05 -4.73 9.95
CA GLY A 346 -1.71 -4.98 10.47
C GLY A 346 -1.35 -6.46 10.51
N ALA A 347 -2.21 -7.29 11.09
CA ALA A 347 -2.02 -8.75 11.12
C ALA A 347 -1.96 -9.35 9.70
N LEU A 348 -2.84 -8.88 8.80
CA LEU A 348 -2.85 -9.30 7.40
C LEU A 348 -1.55 -8.93 6.67
N ARG A 349 -1.00 -7.72 6.90
CA ARG A 349 0.29 -7.28 6.34
C ARG A 349 1.45 -8.16 6.79
N HIS A 350 1.45 -8.61 8.04
CA HIS A 350 2.46 -9.56 8.52
C HIS A 350 2.41 -10.91 7.80
N SER A 351 1.22 -11.32 7.35
CA SER A 351 1.03 -12.49 6.49
C SER A 351 1.44 -12.20 5.04
N ALA A 352 1.20 -10.98 4.55
CA ALA A 352 1.60 -10.55 3.21
C ALA A 352 3.13 -10.52 3.01
N PHE A 353 3.93 -10.23 4.04
CA PHE A 353 5.39 -10.35 3.95
C PHE A 353 5.85 -11.78 3.64
N MET A 354 5.13 -12.79 4.12
CA MET A 354 5.43 -14.19 3.82
C MET A 354 5.14 -14.49 2.35
N VAL A 355 4.02 -13.99 1.82
CA VAL A 355 3.68 -14.14 0.39
C VAL A 355 4.68 -13.41 -0.51
N MET A 356 5.16 -12.22 -0.10
CA MET A 356 6.25 -11.53 -0.79
C MET A 356 7.53 -12.38 -0.80
N ALA A 357 7.88 -13.02 0.31
CA ALA A 357 9.03 -13.91 0.38
C ALA A 357 8.85 -15.15 -0.51
N LEU A 358 7.66 -15.76 -0.54
CA LEU A 358 7.32 -16.85 -1.45
C LEU A 358 7.46 -16.44 -2.92
N HIS A 359 7.02 -15.24 -3.28
CA HIS A 359 7.24 -14.70 -4.62
C HIS A 359 8.73 -14.50 -4.92
N GLY A 360 9.51 -14.05 -3.92
CA GLY A 360 10.98 -13.99 -4.02
C GLY A 360 11.62 -15.35 -4.35
N CYS A 361 11.11 -16.45 -3.79
CA CYS A 361 11.56 -17.80 -4.12
C CYS A 361 11.23 -18.23 -5.57
N ILE A 362 10.18 -17.66 -6.17
CA ILE A 362 9.83 -17.91 -7.58
C ILE A 362 10.82 -17.19 -8.51
N LEU A 363 11.22 -15.98 -8.13
CA LEU A 363 12.14 -15.12 -8.88
C LEU A 363 13.62 -15.41 -8.60
N SER A 364 13.93 -16.32 -7.67
CA SER A 364 15.29 -16.67 -7.29
C SER A 364 16.06 -17.34 -8.43
N GLU A 365 17.33 -16.93 -8.64
CA GLU A 365 18.24 -17.56 -9.61
C GLU A 365 18.59 -19.00 -9.22
N ILE A 366 18.60 -19.29 -7.91
CA ILE A 366 18.82 -20.64 -7.38
C ILE A 366 17.46 -21.18 -6.95
N GLN A 367 16.92 -22.11 -7.73
CA GLN A 367 15.63 -22.75 -7.47
C GLN A 367 15.77 -24.27 -7.51
N ALA A 368 14.97 -24.96 -6.70
CA ALA A 368 14.91 -26.42 -6.71
C ALA A 368 14.48 -26.96 -8.08
N PRO A 369 15.13 -28.05 -8.57
CA PRO A 369 14.72 -28.74 -9.78
C PRO A 369 13.23 -29.11 -9.77
N ALA A 370 12.61 -29.14 -10.95
CA ALA A 370 11.19 -29.43 -11.09
C ALA A 370 10.83 -30.80 -10.48
N GLU A 371 11.69 -31.83 -10.62
CA GLU A 371 11.38 -33.16 -10.07
C GLU A 371 11.26 -33.12 -8.54
N ARG A 372 12.15 -32.39 -7.86
CA ARG A 372 12.11 -32.25 -6.40
C ARG A 372 10.88 -31.48 -5.93
N ARG A 373 10.46 -30.45 -6.68
CA ARG A 373 9.22 -29.71 -6.38
C ARG A 373 7.98 -30.57 -6.56
N GLN A 374 7.95 -31.43 -7.59
CA GLN A 374 6.81 -32.31 -7.83
C GLN A 374 6.59 -33.33 -6.69
N VAL A 375 7.65 -33.74 -6.00
CA VAL A 375 7.53 -34.63 -4.83
C VAL A 375 6.63 -34.01 -3.76
N PHE A 376 6.68 -32.70 -3.54
CA PHE A 376 5.90 -31.98 -2.53
C PHE A 376 4.67 -31.25 -3.10
N ARG A 377 4.32 -31.50 -4.37
CA ARG A 377 3.29 -30.74 -5.08
C ARG A 377 1.95 -30.75 -4.34
N SER A 378 1.48 -31.93 -3.93
CA SER A 378 0.18 -32.09 -3.29
C SER A 378 0.08 -31.32 -1.98
N GLU A 379 1.13 -31.36 -1.16
CA GLU A 379 1.15 -30.76 0.18
C GLU A 379 1.34 -29.24 0.08
N LEU A 380 2.26 -28.77 -0.76
CA LEU A 380 2.45 -27.33 -1.02
C LEU A 380 1.16 -26.71 -1.57
N GLN A 381 0.52 -27.39 -2.54
CA GLN A 381 -0.73 -26.93 -3.13
C GLN A 381 -1.88 -26.95 -2.13
N ARG A 382 -1.99 -27.99 -1.29
CA ARG A 382 -3.02 -28.07 -0.24
C ARG A 382 -2.87 -26.93 0.77
N VAL A 383 -1.66 -26.70 1.31
CA VAL A 383 -1.41 -25.60 2.26
C VAL A 383 -1.75 -24.24 1.64
N GLY A 384 -1.32 -24.00 0.39
CA GLY A 384 -1.64 -22.77 -0.33
C GLY A 384 -3.14 -22.55 -0.56
N ALA A 385 -3.86 -23.60 -0.97
CA ALA A 385 -5.30 -23.55 -1.23
C ALA A 385 -6.11 -23.35 0.06
N GLU A 386 -5.82 -24.13 1.11
CA GLU A 386 -6.52 -23.97 2.39
C GLU A 386 -6.22 -22.61 3.03
N GLY A 387 -4.95 -22.16 3.00
CA GLY A 387 -4.58 -20.84 3.49
C GLY A 387 -5.31 -19.70 2.74
N ALA A 388 -5.49 -19.83 1.43
CA ALA A 388 -6.24 -18.87 0.63
C ALA A 388 -7.76 -18.96 0.88
N ASN A 389 -8.30 -20.15 1.14
CA ASN A 389 -9.70 -20.34 1.52
C ASN A 389 -10.02 -19.60 2.83
N VAL A 390 -9.15 -19.73 3.85
CA VAL A 390 -9.30 -18.99 5.11
C VAL A 390 -9.30 -17.48 4.87
N LEU A 391 -8.35 -16.96 4.07
CA LEU A 391 -8.31 -15.53 3.74
C LEU A 391 -9.56 -15.05 3.01
N ARG A 392 -10.09 -15.83 2.05
CA ARG A 392 -11.33 -15.50 1.33
C ARG A 392 -12.54 -15.52 2.23
N GLU A 393 -12.63 -16.52 3.11
CA GLU A 393 -13.72 -16.63 4.07
C GLU A 393 -13.70 -15.43 5.03
N LEU A 394 -12.55 -15.13 5.62
CA LEU A 394 -12.38 -13.93 6.45
C LEU A 394 -12.73 -12.66 5.69
N GLY A 395 -12.22 -12.47 4.47
CA GLY A 395 -12.54 -11.29 3.64
C GLY A 395 -14.03 -11.16 3.34
N SER A 396 -14.71 -12.26 3.02
CA SER A 396 -16.15 -12.32 2.77
C SER A 396 -16.96 -12.02 4.03
N LYS A 397 -16.52 -12.53 5.19
CA LYS A 397 -17.13 -12.27 6.49
C LYS A 397 -16.95 -10.83 6.94
N VAL A 398 -15.78 -10.22 6.67
CA VAL A 398 -15.56 -8.79 6.86
C VAL A 398 -16.54 -8.02 5.99
N ASP A 399 -16.61 -8.27 4.68
CA ASP A 399 -17.48 -7.52 3.74
C ASP A 399 -18.98 -7.58 4.10
N LYS A 400 -19.41 -8.75 4.60
CA LYS A 400 -20.79 -9.00 5.06
C LYS A 400 -21.05 -8.55 6.51
N MET A 401 -20.01 -8.25 7.28
CA MET A 401 -20.09 -7.96 8.73
C MET A 401 -20.73 -9.10 9.53
N GLU A 402 -20.31 -10.34 9.25
CA GLU A 402 -20.79 -11.55 9.90
C GLU A 402 -19.71 -12.14 10.80
N LYS A 403 -20.09 -12.69 11.96
CA LYS A 403 -19.16 -13.46 12.81
C LYS A 403 -18.77 -14.78 12.15
N LEU A 404 -17.66 -15.35 12.60
CA LEU A 404 -17.28 -16.72 12.26
C LEU A 404 -18.34 -17.70 12.78
N SER A 405 -18.59 -18.75 12.01
CA SER A 405 -19.40 -19.89 12.46
C SER A 405 -18.67 -20.64 13.59
N PRO A 406 -19.40 -21.28 14.51
CA PRO A 406 -18.79 -22.10 15.55
C PRO A 406 -18.03 -23.27 14.90
N GLY A 407 -16.71 -23.15 14.83
CA GLY A 407 -15.80 -24.10 14.18
C GLY A 407 -14.41 -23.49 14.02
N ASP A 408 -13.38 -24.30 14.17
CA ASP A 408 -12.00 -23.85 13.97
C ASP A 408 -11.70 -23.80 12.46
N ILE A 409 -11.74 -22.58 11.91
CA ILE A 409 -11.45 -22.29 10.49
C ILE A 409 -10.00 -22.64 10.12
N LEU A 410 -9.08 -22.68 11.10
CA LEU A 410 -7.66 -22.94 10.86
C LEU A 410 -7.32 -24.42 10.90
N LYS A 411 -8.24 -25.28 11.36
CA LYS A 411 -8.01 -26.72 11.49
C LYS A 411 -7.49 -27.36 10.20
N GLU A 412 -8.13 -27.09 9.07
CA GLU A 412 -7.74 -27.64 7.77
C GLU A 412 -6.37 -27.14 7.30
N VAL A 413 -6.05 -25.87 7.56
CA VAL A 413 -4.76 -25.28 7.20
C VAL A 413 -3.64 -25.84 8.07
N HIS A 414 -3.86 -25.96 9.39
CA HIS A 414 -2.88 -26.54 10.30
C HIS A 414 -2.68 -28.03 10.05
N GLU A 415 -3.73 -28.77 9.69
CA GLU A 415 -3.60 -30.17 9.28
C GLU A 415 -2.79 -30.30 7.98
N ALA A 416 -3.07 -29.45 6.97
CA ALA A 416 -2.30 -29.43 5.74
C ALA A 416 -0.82 -29.06 5.99
N ALA A 417 -0.56 -28.09 6.87
CA ALA A 417 0.80 -27.67 7.23
C ALA A 417 1.54 -28.80 7.99
N GLY A 418 0.84 -29.52 8.88
CA GLY A 418 1.38 -30.69 9.56
C GLY A 418 1.71 -31.84 8.60
N GLN A 419 0.89 -32.06 7.58
CA GLN A 419 1.18 -33.05 6.53
C GLN A 419 2.38 -32.64 5.67
N LEU A 420 2.51 -31.35 5.35
CA LEU A 420 3.68 -30.82 4.66
C LEU A 420 4.95 -31.03 5.49
N GLN A 421 4.91 -30.70 6.79
CA GLN A 421 6.03 -30.94 7.71
C GLN A 421 6.41 -32.42 7.78
N LYS A 422 5.42 -33.31 7.96
CA LYS A 422 5.66 -34.76 8.00
C LYS A 422 6.33 -35.25 6.72
N LYS A 423 5.90 -34.75 5.55
CA LYS A 423 6.51 -35.12 4.27
C LYS A 423 7.92 -34.58 4.12
N ILE A 424 8.21 -33.39 4.64
CA ILE A 424 9.57 -32.83 4.71
C ILE A 424 10.47 -33.74 5.54
N ASP A 425 9.98 -34.24 6.67
CA ASP A 425 10.74 -35.13 7.55
C ASP A 425 11.01 -36.49 6.87
N GLU A 426 9.99 -37.10 6.27
CA GLU A 426 10.08 -38.37 5.52
C GLU A 426 11.00 -38.27 4.29
N ARG A 427 11.05 -37.11 3.65
CA ARG A 427 11.83 -36.85 2.42
C ARG A 427 13.03 -35.93 2.68
N SER A 428 13.47 -35.84 3.93
CA SER A 428 14.58 -34.97 4.36
C SER A 428 15.89 -35.24 3.61
N TYR A 429 16.10 -36.49 3.18
CA TYR A 429 17.23 -36.88 2.33
C TYR A 429 17.27 -36.19 0.95
N LEU A 430 16.15 -35.63 0.47
CA LEU A 430 16.10 -34.81 -0.75
C LEU A 430 16.49 -33.34 -0.51
N LEU A 431 16.44 -32.91 0.75
CA LEU A 431 16.71 -31.54 1.18
C LEU A 431 18.13 -31.38 1.75
N VAL A 432 18.69 -32.45 2.32
CA VAL A 432 20.03 -32.45 2.91
C VAL A 432 20.94 -33.39 2.11
N ASN A 433 22.05 -32.85 1.61
CA ASN A 433 23.09 -33.68 0.99
C ASN A 433 23.89 -34.39 2.09
N SER A 434 23.62 -35.67 2.34
CA SER A 434 24.33 -36.46 3.36
C SER A 434 25.84 -36.49 3.16
N LYS A 435 26.32 -36.32 1.91
CA LYS A 435 27.75 -36.26 1.58
C LYS A 435 28.45 -34.97 2.00
N SER A 436 27.72 -33.90 2.35
CA SER A 436 28.34 -32.66 2.86
C SER A 436 28.54 -32.65 4.37
N TRP A 437 27.92 -33.60 5.09
CA TRP A 437 28.06 -33.76 6.54
C TRP A 437 29.14 -34.78 6.94
N GLU A 438 29.58 -35.61 6.00
CA GLU A 438 30.84 -36.34 6.13
C GLU A 438 31.99 -35.33 5.98
N ILE A 439 32.37 -34.68 7.08
CA ILE A 439 33.68 -34.04 7.21
C ILE A 439 34.70 -35.07 6.74
N SER A 440 35.47 -34.73 5.70
CA SER A 440 36.50 -35.56 5.08
C SER A 440 37.25 -36.36 6.14
N ARG A 441 36.96 -37.66 6.25
CA ARG A 441 37.91 -38.58 6.88
C ARG A 441 39.07 -38.69 5.90
N ASP A 442 40.10 -37.90 6.14
CA ASP A 442 41.35 -38.01 5.41
C ASP A 442 41.89 -39.44 5.60
N PRO A 443 41.98 -40.27 4.53
CA PRO A 443 42.43 -41.66 4.65
C PRO A 443 43.86 -41.79 5.18
N GLN A 444 44.66 -40.71 5.13
CA GLN A 444 46.06 -40.74 5.55
C GLN A 444 46.23 -40.87 7.06
N VAL A 445 45.26 -40.44 7.87
CA VAL A 445 45.31 -40.58 9.34
C VAL A 445 45.05 -42.03 9.78
N PHE A 446 44.35 -42.84 8.98
CA PHE A 446 44.09 -44.24 9.30
C PHE A 446 45.30 -45.15 9.08
N GLN A 447 46.18 -44.81 8.15
CA GLN A 447 47.38 -45.61 7.87
C GLN A 447 48.46 -45.45 8.96
N GLU A 448 48.52 -44.29 9.61
CA GLU A 448 49.40 -44.06 10.77
C GLU A 448 48.83 -44.66 12.06
N LEU A 449 47.49 -44.78 12.17
CA LEU A 449 46.83 -45.36 13.34
C LEU A 449 46.76 -46.90 13.32
N GLU A 450 46.83 -47.54 12.15
CA GLU A 450 46.90 -49.00 12.01
C GLU A 450 48.29 -49.55 12.39
N ASN A 451 49.36 -48.79 12.17
CA ASN A 451 50.72 -49.17 12.59
C ASN A 451 50.96 -49.06 14.10
N LEU A 452 49.99 -48.55 14.87
CA LEU A 452 50.06 -48.44 16.34
C LEU A 452 49.13 -49.42 17.07
N LYS A 453 48.41 -50.29 16.36
CA LYS A 453 47.38 -51.19 16.92
C LYS A 453 47.80 -52.66 17.06
N GLU A 454 49.09 -52.94 17.09
CA GLU A 454 49.63 -54.27 17.43
C GLU A 454 49.79 -54.53 18.93
N ASN A 455 49.24 -53.69 19.82
CA ASN A 455 49.21 -54.01 21.25
C ASN A 455 47.78 -54.06 21.81
N GLU A 456 47.53 -55.18 22.48
CA GLU A 456 46.23 -55.72 22.87
C GLU A 456 45.41 -54.88 23.88
N ASN A 457 44.12 -55.22 23.91
CA ASN A 457 43.17 -55.11 25.01
C ASN A 457 42.70 -53.70 25.41
N ILE A 458 41.45 -53.36 25.05
CA ILE A 458 40.37 -52.98 25.98
C ILE A 458 39.04 -52.85 25.20
N LYS A 459 38.02 -53.50 25.73
CA LYS A 459 36.61 -53.49 25.31
C LYS A 459 35.93 -52.21 25.81
N LEU A 460 35.36 -51.34 24.96
CA LEU A 460 34.32 -50.38 25.40
C LEU A 460 33.51 -49.71 24.26
N GLY A 461 32.20 -49.93 24.30
CA GLY A 461 31.10 -49.00 23.98
C GLY A 461 31.12 -48.18 22.69
N PHE A 462 30.27 -48.55 21.73
CA PHE A 462 29.77 -47.61 20.72
C PHE A 462 28.94 -46.52 21.41
N LYS A 463 29.52 -45.32 21.58
CA LYS A 463 28.79 -44.08 21.86
C LYS A 463 28.94 -43.14 20.67
N SER A 464 27.79 -42.73 20.14
CA SER A 464 27.63 -41.72 19.10
C SER A 464 28.23 -40.38 19.55
N ALA A 465 29.25 -39.89 18.83
CA ALA A 465 29.91 -38.62 19.12
C ALA A 465 29.21 -37.46 18.39
N SER A 466 28.02 -37.10 18.84
CA SER A 466 27.30 -35.90 18.41
C SER A 466 27.10 -34.98 19.61
N GLU A 467 28.18 -34.44 20.15
CA GLU A 467 28.12 -33.45 21.22
C GLU A 467 29.12 -32.34 20.90
N ALA A 468 28.64 -31.26 20.28
CA ALA A 468 29.41 -30.03 20.11
C ALA A 468 29.31 -29.22 21.40
N VAL A 469 30.28 -29.39 22.29
CA VAL A 469 30.48 -28.51 23.45
C VAL A 469 31.25 -27.29 22.95
N LEU A 470 30.62 -26.11 22.96
CA LEU A 470 31.28 -24.83 22.75
C LEU A 470 31.95 -24.40 24.06
N ASP A 471 33.28 -24.53 24.16
CA ASP A 471 34.04 -23.95 25.26
C ASP A 471 34.53 -22.54 24.89
N ILE A 472 33.91 -21.54 25.51
CA ILE A 472 34.28 -20.13 25.40
C ILE A 472 35.30 -19.84 26.50
N ARG A 473 36.61 -20.00 26.23
CA ARG A 473 37.69 -19.35 26.98
C ARG A 473 39.07 -19.58 26.36
N SER A 474 39.57 -18.60 25.61
CA SER A 474 40.97 -18.13 25.67
C SER A 474 41.22 -17.02 24.65
N LEU A 475 41.04 -15.77 25.10
CA LEU A 475 41.61 -14.60 24.45
C LEU A 475 42.44 -13.88 25.50
N THR A 476 43.76 -14.07 25.44
CA THR A 476 44.72 -13.25 26.19
C THR A 476 45.64 -12.55 25.20
N LEU A 477 45.28 -11.29 24.99
CA LEU A 477 46.08 -10.10 24.69
C LEU A 477 47.61 -10.26 24.57
N SER A 478 48.15 -9.91 23.39
CA SER A 478 49.54 -9.48 23.20
C SER A 478 49.59 -8.31 22.20
N THR A 479 49.88 -7.12 22.71
CA THR A 479 50.13 -5.87 21.97
C THR A 479 51.53 -5.88 21.34
N PRO A 480 51.75 -5.18 20.20
CA PRO A 480 53.00 -4.43 20.07
C PRO A 480 52.86 -3.02 19.46
N THR A 481 53.43 -2.07 20.21
CA THR A 481 54.26 -0.88 19.90
C THR A 481 54.44 -0.37 18.44
N LEU A 482 54.30 0.96 18.26
CA LEU A 482 54.75 1.83 17.13
C LEU A 482 55.99 2.67 17.57
N PRO A 483 56.75 3.48 16.77
CA PRO A 483 56.54 4.07 15.40
C PRO A 483 57.89 4.21 14.56
N PRO A 484 58.19 5.19 13.63
CA PRO A 484 57.40 6.07 12.70
C PRO A 484 57.94 6.23 11.21
N LYS A 485 57.15 6.97 10.37
CA LYS A 485 57.48 7.81 9.14
C LYS A 485 57.80 7.09 7.81
N ASP A 486 57.41 7.53 6.59
CA ASP A 486 56.77 8.72 6.00
C ASP A 486 56.21 8.37 4.58
N SER A 487 55.31 9.22 4.08
CA SER A 487 54.99 9.57 2.66
C SER A 487 54.34 8.58 1.66
N GLN A 488 53.08 8.90 1.32
CA GLN A 488 52.42 8.97 -0.02
C GLN A 488 53.01 8.18 -1.21
N ASP A 489 52.25 7.22 -1.76
CA ASP A 489 51.50 7.38 -3.02
C ASP A 489 50.99 6.04 -3.60
N ASN A 490 49.76 6.08 -4.13
CA ASN A 490 49.19 5.22 -5.19
C ASN A 490 49.26 3.69 -5.06
N LEU A 491 48.13 3.04 -4.72
CA LEU A 491 47.64 1.77 -5.34
C LEU A 491 46.31 1.30 -4.70
N LEU A 492 45.22 2.03 -4.93
CA LEU A 492 43.86 1.51 -4.74
C LEU A 492 43.45 0.71 -6.00
N ALA A 493 44.07 -0.46 -6.18
CA ALA A 493 43.71 -1.40 -7.25
C ALA A 493 44.19 -2.84 -6.94
N LYS A 494 43.87 -3.40 -5.76
CA LYS A 494 43.86 -4.86 -5.53
C LYS A 494 43.39 -5.20 -4.12
N GLN A 495 42.09 -5.40 -3.89
CA GLN A 495 41.67 -6.34 -2.83
C GLN A 495 40.19 -6.74 -2.98
N ALA A 496 39.96 -7.79 -3.77
CA ALA A 496 38.85 -8.74 -3.58
C ALA A 496 39.23 -10.06 -4.26
N SER A 497 40.39 -10.61 -3.88
CA SER A 497 40.72 -11.99 -4.24
C SER A 497 40.10 -12.91 -3.20
N TRP A 498 39.00 -13.55 -3.57
CA TRP A 498 38.59 -14.83 -2.99
C TRP A 498 39.81 -15.78 -2.97
N PRO A 499 39.94 -16.67 -1.97
CA PRO A 499 41.11 -17.52 -1.85
C PRO A 499 41.16 -18.47 -3.06
N SER A 500 42.15 -18.24 -3.93
CA SER A 500 42.47 -19.10 -5.05
C SER A 500 43.22 -20.33 -4.52
N LEU A 501 42.56 -21.49 -4.54
CA LEU A 501 43.20 -22.80 -4.42
C LEU A 501 43.03 -23.51 -5.76
N ASP A 502 44.14 -23.69 -6.48
CA ASP A 502 44.22 -24.43 -7.74
C ASP A 502 43.86 -25.90 -7.57
N ALA A 503 42.78 -26.35 -8.22
CA ALA A 503 42.60 -27.71 -8.75
C ALA A 503 41.37 -27.72 -9.68
N GLY A 504 41.61 -27.61 -11.00
CA GLY A 504 40.62 -27.38 -12.06
C GLY A 504 39.55 -28.45 -12.30
N THR A 505 39.43 -29.46 -11.43
CA THR A 505 38.33 -30.45 -11.45
C THR A 505 37.57 -30.52 -10.12
N GLY A 506 38.16 -30.04 -9.02
CA GLY A 506 37.54 -30.01 -7.69
C GLY A 506 36.62 -28.80 -7.50
N ILE A 507 36.93 -27.66 -8.12
CA ILE A 507 36.15 -26.42 -8.00
C ILE A 507 34.79 -26.56 -8.68
N GLU A 508 34.72 -27.05 -9.94
CA GLU A 508 33.42 -27.27 -10.61
C GLU A 508 32.54 -28.27 -9.84
N GLN A 509 33.15 -29.30 -9.25
CA GLN A 509 32.42 -30.29 -8.48
C GLN A 509 31.96 -29.73 -7.12
N SER A 510 32.76 -28.87 -6.50
CA SER A 510 32.40 -28.13 -5.28
C SER A 510 31.29 -27.10 -5.54
N GLU A 511 31.37 -26.35 -6.64
CA GLU A 511 30.36 -25.38 -7.08
C GLU A 511 29.05 -26.07 -7.44
N ARG A 512 29.08 -27.20 -8.17
CA ARG A 512 27.88 -28.02 -8.43
C ARG A 512 27.25 -28.55 -7.16
N ARG A 513 28.05 -29.05 -6.20
CA ARG A 513 27.54 -29.50 -4.88
C ARG A 513 26.95 -28.35 -4.08
N THR A 514 27.56 -27.18 -4.14
CA THR A 514 27.07 -25.97 -3.47
C THR A 514 25.75 -25.51 -4.07
N TYR A 515 25.64 -25.53 -5.40
CA TYR A 515 24.39 -25.24 -6.11
C TYR A 515 23.29 -26.28 -5.82
N GLU A 516 23.62 -27.58 -5.80
CA GLU A 516 22.68 -28.65 -5.44
C GLU A 516 22.17 -28.52 -3.99
N SER A 517 23.05 -28.14 -3.06
CA SER A 517 22.69 -27.88 -1.66
C SER A 517 21.82 -26.62 -1.55
N ALA A 518 22.22 -25.52 -2.19
CA ALA A 518 21.47 -24.26 -2.20
C ALA A 518 20.09 -24.40 -2.86
N SER A 519 19.98 -25.17 -3.95
CA SER A 519 18.70 -25.46 -4.61
C SER A 519 17.77 -26.29 -3.73
N ALA A 520 18.30 -27.27 -2.97
CA ALA A 520 17.54 -28.05 -2.01
C ALA A 520 17.03 -27.17 -0.85
N LEU A 521 17.90 -26.29 -0.34
CA LEU A 521 17.55 -25.31 0.69
C LEU A 521 16.48 -24.32 0.22
N SER A 522 16.44 -23.95 -1.07
CA SER A 522 15.40 -23.08 -1.61
C SER A 522 13.99 -23.69 -1.52
N LEU A 523 13.86 -25.01 -1.67
CA LEU A 523 12.59 -25.73 -1.48
C LEU A 523 12.20 -25.81 -0.01
N ALA A 524 13.16 -26.09 0.86
CA ALA A 524 12.94 -26.06 2.31
C ALA A 524 12.50 -24.66 2.78
N MET A 525 13.11 -23.61 2.25
CA MET A 525 12.74 -22.22 2.52
C MET A 525 11.30 -21.94 2.06
N PHE A 526 10.94 -22.32 0.83
CA PHE A 526 9.58 -22.13 0.31
C PHE A 526 8.53 -22.85 1.19
N ALA A 527 8.79 -24.11 1.55
CA ALA A 527 7.89 -24.88 2.39
C ALA A 527 7.79 -24.30 3.82
N SER A 528 8.92 -23.90 4.40
CA SER A 528 8.97 -23.25 5.72
C SER A 528 8.18 -21.93 5.74
N LEU A 529 8.30 -21.10 4.70
CA LEU A 529 7.53 -19.86 4.56
C LEU A 529 6.01 -20.12 4.50
N LEU A 530 5.55 -21.21 3.88
CA LEU A 530 4.13 -21.60 3.86
C LEU A 530 3.63 -22.11 5.22
N ILE A 531 4.45 -22.87 5.94
CA ILE A 531 4.13 -23.35 7.29
C ILE A 531 4.04 -22.16 8.25
N GLU A 532 5.00 -21.24 8.18
CA GLU A 532 5.02 -20.00 8.96
C GLU A 532 3.83 -19.09 8.61
N PHE A 533 3.48 -18.97 7.31
CA PHE A 533 2.26 -18.26 6.90
C PHE A 533 1.01 -18.87 7.54
N SER A 534 0.90 -20.20 7.55
CA SER A 534 -0.20 -20.93 8.17
C SER A 534 -0.30 -20.66 9.67
N ALA A 535 0.84 -20.63 10.37
CA ALA A 535 0.89 -20.28 11.79
C ALA A 535 0.45 -18.82 12.05
N ARG A 536 0.80 -17.89 11.16
CA ARG A 536 0.44 -16.46 11.30
C ARG A 536 -1.02 -16.16 11.05
N LEU A 537 -1.75 -17.01 10.33
CA LEU A 537 -3.19 -16.86 10.15
C LEU A 537 -3.94 -16.83 11.49
N GLN A 538 -3.42 -17.48 12.53
CA GLN A 538 -3.94 -17.40 13.90
C GLN A 538 -4.09 -15.93 14.36
N ASN A 539 -3.05 -15.11 14.21
CA ASN A 539 -3.08 -13.70 14.59
C ASN A 539 -4.13 -12.89 13.79
N VAL A 540 -4.37 -13.30 12.55
CA VAL A 540 -5.36 -12.67 11.67
C VAL A 540 -6.78 -13.04 12.12
N VAL A 541 -7.02 -14.30 12.45
CA VAL A 541 -8.29 -14.79 12.99
C VAL A 541 -8.60 -14.15 14.34
N GLU A 542 -7.64 -14.09 15.27
CA GLU A 542 -7.82 -13.42 16.57
C GLU A 542 -8.15 -11.93 16.41
N SER A 543 -7.46 -11.24 15.49
CA SER A 543 -7.75 -9.83 15.19
C SER A 543 -9.13 -9.64 14.56
N PHE A 544 -9.58 -10.60 13.75
CA PHE A 544 -10.93 -10.62 13.18
C PHE A 544 -11.98 -10.86 14.26
N GLU A 545 -11.78 -11.83 15.16
CA GLU A 545 -12.70 -12.13 16.26
C GLU A 545 -12.88 -10.92 17.17
N GLU A 546 -11.76 -10.29 17.59
CA GLU A 546 -11.80 -9.06 18.39
C GLU A 546 -12.55 -7.93 17.67
N LEU A 547 -12.34 -7.78 16.36
CA LEU A 547 -13.07 -6.82 15.56
C LEU A 547 -14.57 -7.16 15.53
N SER A 548 -14.92 -8.41 15.28
CA SER A 548 -16.31 -8.88 15.13
C SER A 548 -17.11 -8.72 16.42
N GLU A 549 -16.48 -8.94 17.57
CA GLU A 549 -17.08 -8.73 18.89
C GLU A 549 -17.29 -7.25 19.16
N LYS A 550 -16.25 -6.42 19.00
CA LYS A 550 -16.34 -4.97 19.26
C LYS A 550 -17.27 -4.26 18.28
N ALA A 551 -17.34 -4.72 17.05
CA ALA A 551 -18.18 -4.13 16.00
C ALA A 551 -19.61 -4.67 16.00
N ASN A 552 -19.93 -5.63 16.87
CA ASN A 552 -21.24 -6.31 16.93
C ASN A 552 -21.65 -6.90 15.57
N PHE A 553 -20.75 -7.65 14.94
CA PHE A 553 -21.07 -8.35 13.69
C PHE A 553 -22.25 -9.31 13.88
N VAL A 554 -23.00 -9.52 12.80
CA VAL A 554 -24.20 -10.36 12.82
C VAL A 554 -23.80 -11.82 13.01
N GLU A 555 -24.47 -12.53 13.92
CA GLU A 555 -24.26 -13.96 14.07
C GLU A 555 -24.73 -14.70 12.81
N PRO A 556 -23.96 -15.68 12.31
CA PRO A 556 -24.37 -16.46 11.14
C PRO A 556 -25.68 -17.18 11.47
N ILE A 557 -26.72 -16.96 10.66
CA ILE A 557 -28.01 -17.62 10.83
C ILE A 557 -27.81 -19.12 10.55
N MET A 558 -27.55 -19.89 11.60
CA MET A 558 -27.75 -21.32 11.59
C MET A 558 -29.26 -21.57 11.47
N ASN A 559 -29.66 -22.32 10.45
CA ASN A 559 -31.05 -22.71 10.20
C ASN A 559 -31.78 -23.15 11.48
N SER A 560 -32.57 -22.26 12.06
CA SER A 560 -33.80 -22.60 12.78
C SER A 560 -34.68 -21.36 12.87
N ALA A 561 -35.88 -21.48 12.33
CA ALA A 561 -36.91 -20.47 12.43
C ALA A 561 -37.26 -20.25 13.90
N THR A 562 -36.98 -19.07 14.44
CA THR A 562 -37.89 -18.41 15.38
C THR A 562 -37.81 -16.90 15.18
N VAL A 563 -38.87 -16.38 14.55
CA VAL A 563 -39.22 -14.96 14.59
C VAL A 563 -39.42 -14.58 16.06
N LYS A 564 -38.36 -14.05 16.71
CA LYS A 564 -38.54 -13.26 17.93
C LYS A 564 -38.88 -11.84 17.54
N LYS A 565 -40.17 -11.54 17.67
CA LYS A 565 -40.84 -10.25 17.53
C LYS A 565 -39.95 -9.07 17.90
N LYS A 566 -39.82 -8.12 16.95
CA LYS A 566 -39.45 -6.73 17.22
C LYS A 566 -40.43 -6.15 18.25
N ALA A 567 -40.04 -6.13 19.52
CA ALA A 567 -40.62 -5.28 20.54
C ALA A 567 -39.48 -4.41 21.07
N GLY A 568 -39.54 -3.09 20.81
CA GLY A 568 -38.57 -2.15 21.37
C GLY A 568 -38.39 -0.83 20.62
N PHE A 569 -38.87 -0.70 19.38
CA PHE A 569 -38.71 0.56 18.63
C PHE A 569 -39.77 1.62 19.00
N TRP A 570 -40.97 1.19 19.40
CA TRP A 570 -42.07 2.10 19.74
C TRP A 570 -42.05 2.62 21.19
N ILE A 571 -41.33 1.97 22.10
CA ILE A 571 -41.24 2.38 23.52
C ILE A 571 -40.17 3.47 23.73
N ILE A 572 -39.16 3.53 22.86
CA ILE A 572 -38.11 4.55 22.92
C ILE A 572 -38.58 5.86 22.29
N LEU A 573 -39.43 5.79 21.25
CA LEU A 573 -39.99 6.99 20.62
C LEU A 573 -41.09 7.65 21.48
N SER A 574 -41.87 6.88 22.24
CA SER A 574 -42.93 7.44 23.11
C SER A 574 -42.40 8.15 24.35
N ARG A 575 -41.15 7.87 24.78
CA ARG A 575 -40.51 8.55 25.92
C ARG A 575 -39.81 9.86 25.55
N CYS A 576 -39.52 10.11 24.27
CA CYS A 576 -38.89 11.35 23.82
C CYS A 576 -39.87 12.44 23.38
N CYS A 577 -41.17 12.13 23.19
CA CYS A 577 -42.16 13.08 22.66
C CYS A 577 -43.24 13.52 23.66
N GLY A 578 -43.03 13.38 24.97
CA GLY A 578 -43.72 14.16 26.01
C GLY A 578 -45.21 14.45 25.79
N LEU A 579 -45.99 13.45 25.38
CA LEU A 579 -47.45 13.51 25.29
C LEU A 579 -47.97 12.56 26.38
N GLN A 580 -48.20 13.13 27.56
CA GLN A 580 -49.09 12.56 28.56
C GLN A 580 -50.50 13.06 28.24
N ASP A 581 -51.45 12.12 28.21
CA ASP A 581 -52.87 12.42 28.40
C ASP A 581 -53.11 13.14 29.75
#